data_AF-A0A6J4KXQ5-F1
#
_entry.id   AF-A0A6J4KXQ5-F1
#
_cell.length_a   1.000
_cell.length_b   1.000
_cell.length_c   1.000
_cell.angle_alpha   90.00
_cell.angle_beta   90.00
_cell.angle_gamma   90.00
#
_symmetry.space_group_name_H-M   'P 1'
#
loop_
_entity.id
_entity.type
_entity.pdbx_description
1 polymer ?
#
loop_
_entity_poly.entity_id
_entity_poly.type
_entity_poly.pdbx_seq_one_letter_code
_entity_poly.pdbx_strand_id
1 'polypeptide(L)'
;MTCAQALDYMLEADAPELHADAPGALAGHLRGCAPCRSVAQRILEAQAELASGLAALTAAGVREEVRVRPIGSAPSAVRRWALRAALPLAGAASMLLVLRPAASPPESARVAAAAIQRDMMHEEPLVEPGPGQGVAVMATRDPGVTVVWLYPSN
;
A
#
# COMPACT_ATOMS: atom_id res chain seq x y z
N MET A 1 16.87 -1.86 -18.70
CA MET A 1 16.55 -1.41 -17.33
C MET A 1 17.35 -2.22 -16.34
N THR A 2 17.61 -1.67 -15.16
CA THR A 2 18.19 -2.41 -14.03
C THR A 2 17.11 -3.19 -13.28
N CYS A 3 17.49 -4.17 -12.46
CA CYS A 3 16.53 -4.92 -11.64
C CYS A 3 15.81 -4.02 -10.62
N ALA A 4 16.48 -3.00 -10.09
CA ALA A 4 15.87 -2.02 -9.19
C ALA A 4 14.74 -1.23 -9.90
N GLN A 5 15.03 -0.73 -11.10
CA GLN A 5 14.00 -0.07 -11.91
C GLN A 5 12.85 -1.03 -12.23
N ALA A 6 13.15 -2.28 -12.61
CA ALA A 6 12.13 -3.28 -12.88
C ALA A 6 11.23 -3.52 -11.66
N LEU A 7 11.79 -3.57 -10.46
CA LEU A 7 11.04 -3.70 -9.21
C LEU A 7 10.09 -2.51 -8.99
N ASP A 8 10.59 -1.28 -9.14
CA ASP A 8 9.75 -0.08 -9.02
C ASP A 8 8.60 -0.10 -10.03
N TYR A 9 8.88 -0.50 -11.28
CA TYR A 9 7.86 -0.66 -12.31
C TYR A 9 6.83 -1.73 -11.96
N MET A 10 7.25 -2.88 -11.40
CA MET A 10 6.32 -3.96 -11.04
C MET A 10 5.32 -3.53 -9.95
N LEU A 11 5.68 -2.58 -9.09
CA LEU A 11 4.77 -2.07 -8.05
C LEU A 11 3.73 -1.08 -8.58
N GLU A 12 3.98 -0.46 -9.73
CA GLU A 12 3.07 0.50 -10.37
C GLU A 12 2.32 -0.08 -11.57
N ALA A 13 2.76 -1.21 -12.11
CA ALA A 13 2.23 -1.83 -13.31
C ALA A 13 0.91 -2.57 -13.06
N ASP A 14 0.04 -2.54 -14.06
CA ASP A 14 -1.18 -3.33 -14.05
C ASP A 14 -0.87 -4.82 -14.32
N ALA A 15 -1.74 -5.72 -13.87
CA ALA A 15 -1.62 -7.17 -14.08
C ALA A 15 -1.22 -7.57 -15.53
N PRO A 16 -1.88 -7.08 -16.60
CA PRO A 16 -1.50 -7.40 -17.97
C PRO A 16 -0.06 -6.99 -18.33
N GLU A 17 0.49 -5.95 -17.73
CA GLU A 17 1.84 -5.44 -18.01
C GLU A 17 2.94 -6.28 -17.33
N LEU A 18 2.58 -7.02 -16.27
CA LEU A 18 3.49 -7.92 -15.55
C LEU A 18 3.75 -9.24 -16.29
N HIS A 19 2.98 -9.54 -17.33
CA HIS A 19 3.22 -10.73 -18.15
C HIS A 19 4.49 -10.56 -18.99
N ALA A 20 5.31 -11.61 -19.04
CA ALA A 20 6.55 -11.62 -19.83
C ALA A 20 6.32 -11.43 -21.35
N ASP A 21 5.11 -11.73 -21.82
CA ASP A 21 4.69 -11.60 -23.22
C ASP A 21 4.07 -10.22 -23.54
N ALA A 22 3.91 -9.35 -22.54
CA ALA A 22 3.42 -7.99 -22.75
C ALA A 22 4.41 -7.18 -23.61
N PRO A 23 3.95 -6.14 -24.32
CA PRO A 23 4.86 -5.21 -24.98
C PRO A 23 5.60 -4.34 -23.95
N GLY A 24 6.82 -3.92 -24.28
CA GLY A 24 7.54 -2.89 -23.53
C GLY A 24 8.81 -3.35 -22.82
N ALA A 25 9.48 -2.37 -22.21
CA ALA A 25 10.80 -2.59 -21.60
C ALA A 25 10.73 -3.58 -20.42
N LEU A 26 9.65 -3.54 -19.63
CA LEU A 26 9.48 -4.38 -18.44
C LEU A 26 9.39 -5.85 -18.84
N ALA A 27 8.48 -6.18 -19.75
CA ALA A 27 8.35 -7.53 -20.29
C ALA A 27 9.63 -8.04 -20.95
N GLY A 28 10.36 -7.19 -21.67
CA GLY A 28 11.70 -7.51 -22.18
C GLY A 28 12.68 -7.90 -21.07
N HIS A 29 12.68 -7.17 -19.95
CA HIS A 29 13.49 -7.51 -18.78
C HIS A 29 13.04 -8.80 -18.09
N LEU A 30 11.73 -9.00 -17.90
CA LEU A 30 11.17 -10.20 -17.28
C LEU A 30 11.52 -11.47 -18.08
N ARG A 31 11.56 -11.38 -19.42
CA ARG A 31 12.04 -12.47 -20.29
C ARG A 31 13.53 -12.77 -20.13
N GLY A 32 14.35 -11.77 -19.82
CA GLY A 32 15.80 -11.93 -19.65
C GLY A 32 16.28 -12.18 -18.22
N CYS A 33 15.46 -11.88 -17.20
CA CYS A 33 15.87 -11.87 -15.79
C CYS A 33 14.99 -12.82 -14.96
N ALA A 34 15.52 -14.00 -14.63
CA ALA A 34 14.79 -15.00 -13.83
C ALA A 34 14.37 -14.49 -12.43
N PRO A 35 15.20 -13.75 -11.67
CA PRO A 35 14.78 -13.20 -10.38
C PRO A 35 13.57 -12.26 -10.48
N CYS A 36 13.58 -11.32 -11.42
CA CYS A 36 12.46 -10.39 -11.60
C CYS A 36 11.21 -11.11 -12.10
N ARG A 37 11.34 -12.14 -12.96
CA ARG A 37 10.22 -12.98 -13.39
C ARG A 37 9.55 -13.70 -12.22
N SER A 38 10.35 -14.27 -11.32
CA SER A 38 9.82 -14.91 -10.10
C SER A 38 9.08 -13.93 -9.19
N VAL A 39 9.55 -12.68 -9.10
CA VAL A 39 8.84 -11.63 -8.36
C VAL A 39 7.51 -11.29 -9.04
N ALA A 40 7.51 -11.03 -10.34
CA ALA A 40 6.28 -10.75 -11.10
C ALA A 40 5.25 -11.87 -10.97
N GLN A 41 5.70 -13.13 -11.03
CA GLN A 41 4.82 -14.29 -10.86
C GLN A 41 4.18 -14.33 -9.47
N ARG A 42 4.94 -14.07 -8.40
CA ARG A 42 4.38 -14.01 -7.03
C ARG A 42 3.34 -12.90 -6.88
N ILE A 43 3.53 -11.75 -7.53
CA ILE A 43 2.55 -10.66 -7.52
C ILE A 43 1.25 -11.12 -8.20
N LEU A 44 1.35 -11.75 -9.37
CA LEU A 44 0.20 -12.26 -10.12
C LEU A 44 -0.55 -13.37 -9.36
N GLU A 45 0.18 -14.28 -8.71
CA GLU A 45 -0.41 -15.34 -7.86
C GLU A 45 -1.18 -14.74 -6.67
N ALA A 46 -0.60 -13.77 -5.97
CA ALA A 46 -1.27 -13.10 -4.86
C ALA A 46 -2.53 -12.33 -5.32
N GLN A 47 -2.47 -11.69 -6.50
CA GLN A 47 -3.65 -11.03 -7.08
C GLN A 47 -4.76 -12.04 -7.42
N ALA A 48 -4.40 -13.20 -7.96
CA ALA A 48 -5.36 -14.26 -8.26
C ALA A 48 -5.99 -14.84 -6.98
N GLU A 49 -5.20 -15.04 -5.92
CA GLU A 49 -5.69 -15.48 -4.62
C GLU A 49 -6.68 -14.47 -4.03
N LEU A 50 -6.32 -13.18 -4.01
CA LEU A 50 -7.21 -12.12 -3.55
C LEU A 50 -8.52 -12.07 -4.36
N ALA A 51 -8.44 -12.13 -5.69
CA ALA A 51 -9.60 -12.16 -6.56
C ALA A 51 -10.51 -13.37 -6.25
N SER A 52 -9.92 -14.53 -5.98
CA SER A 52 -10.67 -15.73 -5.60
C SER A 52 -11.36 -15.59 -4.25
N GLY A 53 -10.70 -14.99 -3.26
CA GLY A 53 -11.28 -14.71 -1.94
C GLY A 53 -12.46 -13.75 -2.02
N LEU A 54 -12.32 -12.67 -2.79
CA LEU A 54 -13.41 -11.71 -3.04
C LEU A 54 -14.60 -12.38 -3.76
N ALA A 55 -14.33 -13.26 -4.72
CA ALA A 55 -15.37 -14.02 -5.40
C ALA A 55 -16.11 -14.97 -4.44
N ALA A 56 -15.40 -15.62 -3.52
CA ALA A 56 -16.00 -16.48 -2.50
C ALA A 56 -16.90 -15.70 -1.53
N LEU A 57 -16.47 -14.52 -1.07
CA LEU A 57 -17.29 -13.64 -0.22
C LEU A 57 -18.57 -13.20 -0.93
N THR A 58 -18.45 -12.82 -2.21
CA THR A 58 -19.58 -12.45 -3.06
C THR A 58 -20.57 -13.62 -3.19
N ALA A 59 -20.07 -14.84 -3.42
CA ALA A 59 -20.90 -16.04 -3.55
C ALA A 59 -21.59 -16.43 -2.23
N ALA A 60 -20.97 -16.16 -1.08
CA ALA A 60 -21.54 -16.40 0.24
C ALA A 60 -22.69 -15.43 0.59
N GLY A 61 -23.07 -14.53 -0.31
CA GLY A 61 -24.17 -13.59 -0.10
C GLY A 61 -23.83 -12.47 0.88
N VAL A 62 -22.53 -12.27 1.20
CA VAL A 62 -22.05 -11.07 1.87
C VAL A 62 -22.17 -9.94 0.86
N ARG A 63 -23.36 -9.31 0.83
CA ARG A 63 -23.61 -8.11 0.04
C ARG A 63 -22.91 -6.96 0.72
N GLU A 64 -21.66 -6.72 0.32
CA GLU A 64 -21.05 -5.42 0.50
C GLU A 64 -21.86 -4.41 -0.33
N GLU A 65 -22.58 -3.51 0.35
CA GLU A 65 -22.97 -2.21 -0.22
C GLU A 65 -21.74 -1.28 -0.36
N VAL A 66 -20.56 -1.85 -0.61
CA VAL A 66 -19.36 -1.08 -0.89
C VAL A 66 -19.48 -0.61 -2.32
N ARG A 67 -20.00 0.61 -2.48
CA ARG A 67 -19.77 1.41 -3.68
C ARG A 67 -18.27 1.64 -3.76
N VAL A 68 -17.57 0.71 -4.41
CA VAL A 68 -16.19 0.92 -4.85
C VAL A 68 -16.27 2.05 -5.87
N ARG A 69 -16.11 3.28 -5.41
CA ARG A 69 -15.87 4.41 -6.31
C ARG A 69 -14.54 4.07 -6.95
N PRO A 70 -14.47 3.82 -8.28
CA PRO A 70 -13.20 3.60 -8.92
C PRO A 70 -12.35 4.83 -8.59
N ILE A 71 -11.29 4.64 -7.80
CA ILE A 71 -10.27 5.65 -7.64
C ILE A 71 -9.72 5.77 -9.06
N GLY A 72 -10.13 6.85 -9.75
CA GLY A 72 -9.97 6.97 -11.19
C GLY A 72 -8.56 6.53 -11.55
N SER A 73 -8.49 5.54 -12.46
CA SER A 73 -7.25 4.93 -12.94
C SER A 73 -6.19 6.01 -13.02
N ALA A 74 -5.25 5.99 -12.07
CA ALA A 74 -4.19 6.97 -12.02
C ALA A 74 -3.55 6.98 -13.41
N PRO A 75 -3.26 8.16 -13.99
CA PRO A 75 -2.79 8.23 -15.36
C PRO A 75 -1.64 7.25 -15.55
N SER A 76 -1.85 6.28 -16.44
CA SER A 76 -0.92 5.17 -16.70
C SER A 76 0.50 5.73 -16.81
N ALA A 77 1.48 4.96 -16.33
CA ALA A 77 2.86 5.42 -16.20
C ALA A 77 3.40 6.13 -17.46
N VAL A 78 2.90 5.76 -18.65
CA VAL A 78 3.12 6.46 -19.93
C VAL A 78 2.98 7.99 -19.84
N ARG A 79 1.95 8.51 -19.15
CA ARG A 79 1.70 9.95 -19.01
C ARG A 79 2.61 10.61 -17.98
N ARG A 80 3.10 9.88 -16.96
CA ARG A 80 4.06 10.40 -15.97
C ARG A 80 5.48 10.49 -16.55
N TRP A 81 5.85 9.60 -17.48
CA TRP A 81 7.11 9.69 -18.22
C TRP A 81 7.15 10.87 -19.20
N ALA A 82 6.03 11.21 -19.84
CA ALA A 82 5.92 12.43 -20.64
C ALA A 82 6.13 13.70 -19.79
N LEU A 83 5.71 13.70 -18.52
CA LEU A 83 5.89 14.84 -17.59
C LEU A 83 7.30 14.94 -17.01
N ARG A 84 8.02 13.82 -16.82
CA ARG A 84 9.42 13.84 -16.34
C ARG A 84 10.42 14.29 -17.41
N ALA A 85 10.08 14.20 -18.70
CA ALA A 85 10.89 14.79 -19.76
C ALA A 85 10.84 16.34 -19.78
N ALA A 86 9.95 16.97 -19.00
CA ALA A 86 9.70 18.40 -19.01
C ALA A 86 10.22 19.18 -17.78
N LEU A 87 10.90 18.54 -16.80
CA LEU A 87 11.41 19.24 -15.61
C LEU A 87 12.95 19.21 -15.51
N PRO A 88 13.63 20.32 -15.83
CA PRO A 88 14.98 20.55 -15.34
C PRO A 88 14.95 21.33 -14.00
N LEU A 89 15.92 21.02 -13.13
CA LEU A 89 16.43 21.81 -12.00
C LEU A 89 15.67 21.81 -10.66
N ALA A 90 16.10 20.95 -9.73
CA ALA A 90 16.23 21.28 -8.31
C ALA A 90 17.15 20.26 -7.61
N GLY A 91 18.43 20.61 -7.44
CA GLY A 91 19.43 19.81 -6.72
C GLY A 91 19.72 20.35 -5.32
N ALA A 92 20.26 19.45 -4.48
CA ALA A 92 20.97 19.68 -3.22
C ALA A 92 20.12 19.90 -1.94
N ALA A 93 19.90 18.83 -1.16
CA ALA A 93 19.90 18.85 0.32
C ALA A 93 19.67 17.44 0.91
N SER A 94 20.72 16.62 1.08
CA SER A 94 20.58 15.39 1.91
C SER A 94 21.91 14.73 2.31
N MET A 95 22.90 15.52 2.76
CA MET A 95 24.17 14.96 3.25
C MET A 95 24.50 15.46 4.66
N LEU A 96 23.63 15.20 5.65
CA LEU A 96 23.93 15.57 7.04
C LEU A 96 23.36 14.66 8.15
N LEU A 97 22.73 13.52 7.83
CA LEU A 97 22.09 12.67 8.86
C LEU A 97 22.85 11.37 9.22
N VAL A 98 24.05 11.13 8.68
CA VAL A 98 24.73 9.82 8.80
C VAL A 98 25.72 9.73 10.00
N LEU A 99 25.93 10.78 10.79
CA LEU A 99 26.99 10.78 11.82
C LEU A 99 26.52 10.86 13.29
N ARG A 100 25.58 10.02 13.73
CA ARG A 100 25.42 9.76 15.17
C ARG A 100 25.31 8.26 15.51
N PRO A 101 26.31 7.66 16.17
CA PRO A 101 26.20 6.31 16.70
C PRO A 101 25.47 6.32 18.06
N ALA A 102 24.48 5.45 18.20
CA ALA A 102 23.64 5.31 19.39
C ALA A 102 24.30 4.45 20.48
N ALA A 103 24.38 4.97 21.71
CA ALA A 103 24.70 4.18 22.90
C ALA A 103 23.44 3.46 23.42
N SER A 104 23.58 2.22 23.89
CA SER A 104 22.44 1.40 24.33
C SER A 104 21.97 1.78 25.75
N PRO A 105 20.64 1.90 26.01
CA PRO A 105 20.11 2.32 27.31
C PRO A 105 20.04 1.20 28.37
N PRO A 106 20.08 1.53 29.68
CA PRO A 106 20.10 0.58 30.79
C PRO A 106 18.78 -0.17 31.02
N GLU A 107 18.86 -1.32 31.70
CA GLU A 107 17.82 -2.37 31.74
C GLU A 107 16.53 -1.97 32.49
N SER A 108 16.61 -1.11 33.51
CA SER A 108 15.43 -0.60 34.22
C SER A 108 14.54 0.29 33.35
N ALA A 109 15.09 0.96 32.34
CA ALA A 109 14.32 1.73 31.36
C ALA A 109 13.53 0.82 30.40
N ARG A 110 13.95 -0.43 30.21
CA ARG A 110 13.29 -1.37 29.29
C ARG A 110 12.01 -1.96 29.88
N VAL A 111 11.98 -2.23 31.19
CA VAL A 111 10.79 -2.81 31.86
C VAL A 111 9.68 -1.76 32.02
N ALA A 112 10.03 -0.53 32.39
CA ALA A 112 9.06 0.57 32.48
C ALA A 112 8.51 0.97 31.09
N ALA A 113 9.35 0.97 30.05
CA ALA A 113 8.91 1.21 28.67
C ALA A 113 7.93 0.12 28.19
N ALA A 114 8.17 -1.16 28.51
CA ALA A 114 7.30 -2.25 28.09
C ALA A 114 5.90 -2.22 28.75
N ALA A 115 5.77 -1.67 29.97
CA ALA A 115 4.47 -1.53 30.63
C ALA A 115 3.68 -0.33 30.08
N ILE A 116 4.32 0.83 29.90
CA ILE A 116 3.68 2.04 29.33
C ILE A 116 3.32 1.83 27.86
N GLN A 117 4.14 1.12 27.10
CA GLN A 117 3.87 0.79 25.69
C GLN A 117 2.69 -0.19 25.52
N ARG A 118 2.32 -0.96 26.56
CA ARG A 118 1.19 -1.88 26.48
C ARG A 118 -0.15 -1.17 26.75
N ASP A 119 -0.15 -0.14 27.60
CA ASP A 119 -1.33 0.67 27.94
C ASP A 119 -1.58 1.80 26.93
N MET A 120 -0.54 2.41 26.34
CA MET A 120 -0.70 3.38 25.24
C MET A 120 -1.18 2.74 23.91
N MET A 121 -1.18 1.42 23.79
CA MET A 121 -1.59 0.71 22.56
C MET A 121 -3.07 0.35 22.51
N HIS A 122 -3.88 0.74 23.51
CA HIS A 122 -5.35 0.69 23.42
C HIS A 122 -5.90 2.11 23.54
N GLU A 123 -5.62 2.94 22.53
CA GLU A 123 -6.42 4.14 22.29
C GLU A 123 -7.83 3.67 21.87
N GLU A 124 -8.82 3.86 22.75
CA GLU A 124 -10.21 3.84 22.29
C GLU A 124 -10.33 4.93 21.21
N PRO A 125 -10.71 4.58 19.96
CA PRO A 125 -10.68 5.54 18.87
C PRO A 125 -11.70 6.64 19.13
N LEU A 126 -11.20 7.83 19.48
CA LEU A 126 -12.00 9.04 19.64
C LEU A 126 -12.41 9.53 18.24
N VAL A 127 -13.65 9.25 17.85
CA VAL A 127 -14.19 9.69 16.55
C VAL A 127 -15.15 10.86 16.78
N GLU A 128 -14.76 12.06 16.36
CA GLU A 128 -15.64 13.23 16.33
C GLU A 128 -16.21 13.42 14.92
N PRO A 129 -17.51 13.14 14.68
CA PRO A 129 -18.12 13.40 13.39
C PRO A 129 -18.33 14.89 13.14
N GLY A 130 -18.13 15.33 11.88
CA GLY A 130 -18.53 16.67 11.45
C GLY A 130 -20.06 16.83 11.41
N PRO A 131 -20.58 18.08 11.40
CA PRO A 131 -22.02 18.32 11.36
C PRO A 131 -22.66 17.68 10.12
N GLY A 132 -23.69 16.87 10.35
CA GLY A 132 -24.38 16.12 9.29
C GLY A 132 -23.75 14.77 8.92
N GLN A 133 -22.73 14.31 9.64
CA GLN A 133 -22.12 12.99 9.44
C GLN A 133 -22.58 12.01 10.54
N GLY A 134 -22.89 10.78 10.15
CA GLY A 134 -23.08 9.67 11.08
C GLY A 134 -21.82 8.83 11.18
N VAL A 135 -21.50 8.33 12.37
CA VAL A 135 -20.38 7.40 12.58
C VAL A 135 -20.88 6.19 13.35
N ALA A 136 -20.49 4.99 12.92
CA ALA A 136 -20.65 3.76 13.68
C ALA A 136 -19.27 3.15 13.95
N VAL A 137 -18.97 2.86 15.21
CA VAL A 137 -17.73 2.20 15.65
C VAL A 137 -18.08 0.79 16.09
N MET A 138 -17.42 -0.21 15.52
CA MET A 138 -17.68 -1.63 15.78
C MET A 138 -16.38 -2.30 16.23
N ALA A 139 -16.38 -3.01 17.36
CA ALA A 139 -15.22 -3.80 17.79
C ALA A 139 -15.05 -5.03 16.88
N THR A 140 -13.84 -5.26 16.38
CA THR A 140 -13.50 -6.40 15.50
C THR A 140 -12.24 -7.10 15.98
N ARG A 141 -12.02 -8.36 15.59
CA ARG A 141 -10.85 -9.13 16.10
C ARG A 141 -9.53 -8.72 15.43
N ASP A 142 -9.59 -8.05 14.29
CA ASP A 142 -8.43 -7.59 13.52
C ASP A 142 -8.93 -6.59 12.44
N PRO A 143 -8.63 -5.27 12.50
CA PRO A 143 -7.69 -4.59 13.40
C PRO A 143 -8.40 -3.98 14.63
N GLY A 144 -8.96 -4.78 15.54
CA GLY A 144 -9.48 -4.31 16.85
C GLY A 144 -10.78 -3.49 16.82
N VAL A 145 -10.92 -2.57 15.86
CA VAL A 145 -12.06 -1.67 15.68
C VAL A 145 -12.23 -1.32 14.20
N THR A 146 -13.46 -1.39 13.71
CA THR A 146 -13.88 -0.91 12.38
C THR A 146 -14.73 0.36 12.56
N VAL A 147 -14.34 1.45 11.90
CA VAL A 147 -15.10 2.73 11.90
C VAL A 147 -15.79 2.91 10.55
N VAL A 148 -17.12 3.05 10.56
CA VAL A 148 -17.96 3.26 9.37
C VAL A 148 -18.47 4.71 9.37
N TRP A 149 -18.14 5.46 8.31
CA TRP A 149 -18.60 6.83 8.11
C TRP A 149 -19.84 6.86 7.19
N LEU A 150 -20.90 7.50 7.64
CA LEU A 150 -22.16 7.69 6.92
C LEU A 150 -22.25 9.14 6.43
N TYR A 151 -22.21 9.31 5.11
CA TYR A 151 -22.42 10.61 4.48
C TYR A 151 -23.84 10.68 3.91
N PRO A 152 -24.60 11.76 4.17
CA PRO A 152 -25.89 11.95 3.54
C PRO A 152 -25.68 12.15 2.03
N SER A 153 -26.33 11.33 1.22
CA SER A 153 -26.45 11.56 -0.23
C SER A 153 -27.33 12.78 -0.46
N ASN A 154 -26.73 13.86 -0.96
CA ASN A 154 -27.42 15.06 -1.42
C ASN A 154 -27.97 14.86 -2.83
#